data_AF-A0A5C8T1J4-F1
#
_entry.id   AF-A0A5C8T1J4-F1
#
_cell.length_a   1.000
_cell.length_b   1.000
_cell.length_c   1.000
_cell.angle_alpha   90.00
_cell.angle_beta   90.00
_cell.angle_gamma   90.00
#
_symmetry.space_group_name_H-M   'P 1'
#
loop_
_entity.id
_entity.type
_entity.pdbx_description
1 polymer ?
#
loop_
_entity_poly.entity_id
_entity_poly.type
_entity_poly.pdbx_seq_one_letter_code
_entity_poly.pdbx_strand_id
1 'polypeptide(L)'
;RAGSVRLSFHPGPFCVIASRNPAASENGIAEFEYHAELMALLGYGDGWHPHGAHINIHVGARDPGTEGFRAALPRLSQTARDLITVENDENAFGLDAVLALADSVPVVLDLHHHWVESRGEYIAPEDPRVARVRESWRGVRPVAHVSVSRETVLPEHDPDALPDFVVLNEAGHSWRDLAAHSDMMWNRALNALVARHLAWADFEIEAKSKNLASDALSVELRREGAAAFPS
;
A
#
# COMPACT_ATOMS: atom_id res chain seq x y z
N ARG A 1 5.46 -13.97 15.59
CA ARG A 1 4.61 -13.78 16.80
C ARG A 1 5.37 -13.23 18.02
N ALA A 2 6.37 -13.92 18.59
CA ALA A 2 7.02 -13.49 19.85
C ALA A 2 7.71 -12.10 19.81
N GLY A 3 8.16 -11.64 18.64
CA GLY A 3 8.77 -10.31 18.49
C GLY A 3 7.80 -9.18 18.11
N SER A 4 6.48 -9.42 18.16
CA SER A 4 5.46 -8.44 17.73
C SER A 4 5.63 -7.93 16.29
N VAL A 5 6.23 -8.75 15.42
CA VAL A 5 6.41 -8.48 13.99
C VAL A 5 5.20 -8.99 13.20
N ARG A 6 4.69 -8.15 12.29
CA ARG A 6 3.71 -8.53 11.26
C ARG A 6 4.40 -9.08 10.02
N LEU A 7 3.75 -10.02 9.34
CA LEU A 7 4.25 -10.62 8.11
C LEU A 7 3.30 -10.32 6.97
N SER A 8 3.85 -10.02 5.81
CA SER A 8 3.09 -9.79 4.59
C SER A 8 3.76 -10.48 3.40
N PHE A 9 2.99 -10.68 2.34
CA PHE A 9 3.49 -10.93 1.01
C PHE A 9 2.87 -9.93 0.04
N HIS A 10 3.62 -9.52 -0.97
CA HIS A 10 3.11 -8.79 -2.11
C HIS A 10 3.54 -9.56 -3.37
N PRO A 11 2.71 -10.51 -3.87
CA PRO A 11 2.98 -11.23 -5.10
C PRO A 11 3.19 -10.26 -6.28
N GLY A 12 3.89 -10.73 -7.32
CA GLY A 12 4.21 -9.88 -8.46
C GLY A 12 2.96 -9.43 -9.25
N PRO A 13 3.11 -8.50 -10.20
CA PRO A 13 2.00 -7.90 -10.96
C PRO A 13 1.21 -8.89 -11.85
N PHE A 14 1.67 -10.15 -11.95
CA PHE A 14 0.98 -11.22 -12.68
C PHE A 14 0.03 -12.03 -11.80
N CYS A 15 0.09 -11.87 -10.48
CA CYS A 15 -0.84 -12.48 -9.54
C CYS A 15 -2.19 -11.73 -9.56
N VAL A 16 -2.97 -11.98 -10.61
CA VAL A 16 -4.27 -11.33 -10.83
C VAL A 16 -5.38 -12.36 -10.73
N ILE A 17 -6.23 -12.26 -9.71
CA ILE A 17 -7.31 -13.24 -9.48
C ILE A 17 -8.48 -13.09 -10.45
N ALA A 18 -8.60 -11.94 -11.13
CA ALA A 18 -9.67 -11.64 -12.07
C ALA A 18 -9.13 -11.08 -13.39
N SER A 19 -9.34 -11.81 -14.49
CA SER A 19 -8.87 -11.41 -15.83
C SER A 19 -9.82 -11.93 -16.90
N ARG A 20 -9.92 -11.20 -18.01
CA ARG A 20 -10.61 -11.68 -19.23
C ARG A 20 -9.91 -12.86 -19.89
N ASN A 21 -8.62 -13.06 -19.59
CA ASN A 21 -7.92 -14.27 -19.96
C ASN A 21 -8.09 -15.31 -18.82
N PRO A 22 -8.89 -16.37 -19.02
CA PRO A 22 -9.14 -17.35 -17.95
C PRO A 22 -7.84 -17.98 -17.44
N ALA A 23 -6.88 -18.26 -18.31
CA ALA A 23 -5.60 -18.83 -17.91
C ALA A 23 -4.80 -17.89 -17.00
N ALA A 24 -4.89 -16.57 -17.22
CA ALA A 24 -4.25 -15.60 -16.33
C ALA A 24 -4.93 -15.57 -14.94
N SER A 25 -6.26 -15.67 -14.90
CA SER A 25 -7.02 -15.76 -13.64
C SER A 25 -6.71 -17.06 -12.88
N GLU A 26 -6.67 -18.22 -13.55
CA GLU A 26 -6.28 -19.49 -12.92
C GLU A 26 -4.86 -19.43 -12.35
N ASN A 27 -3.90 -18.91 -13.13
CA ASN A 27 -2.51 -18.79 -12.69
C ASN A 27 -2.38 -17.81 -11.51
N GLY A 28 -3.07 -16.68 -11.56
CA GLY A 28 -3.06 -15.70 -10.47
C GLY A 28 -3.67 -16.26 -9.18
N ILE A 29 -4.77 -17.01 -9.27
CA ILE A 29 -5.35 -17.73 -8.12
C ILE A 29 -4.36 -18.77 -7.58
N ALA A 30 -3.75 -19.59 -8.44
CA ALA A 30 -2.79 -20.60 -8.00
C ALA A 30 -1.55 -19.98 -7.32
N GLU A 31 -1.03 -18.86 -7.84
CA GLU A 31 0.05 -18.10 -7.21
C GLU A 31 -0.38 -17.51 -5.87
N PHE A 32 -1.60 -16.99 -5.77
CA PHE A 32 -2.13 -16.45 -4.51
C PHE A 32 -2.28 -17.54 -3.45
N GLU A 33 -2.86 -18.69 -3.82
CA GLU A 33 -3.01 -19.86 -2.93
C GLU A 33 -1.67 -20.36 -2.41
N TYR A 34 -0.61 -20.34 -3.24
CA TYR A 34 0.73 -20.67 -2.79
C TYR A 34 1.20 -19.77 -1.63
N HIS A 35 0.98 -18.45 -1.72
CA HIS A 35 1.32 -17.53 -0.63
C HIS A 35 0.44 -17.74 0.60
N ALA A 36 -0.85 -18.06 0.42
CA ALA A 36 -1.77 -18.38 1.51
C ALA A 36 -1.36 -19.67 2.24
N GLU A 37 -0.93 -20.69 1.52
CA GLU A 37 -0.38 -21.93 2.08
C GLU A 37 0.88 -21.66 2.90
N LEU A 38 1.80 -20.83 2.39
CA LEU A 38 3.00 -20.42 3.14
C LEU A 38 2.63 -19.69 4.44
N MET A 39 1.70 -18.74 4.38
CA MET A 39 1.20 -18.05 5.59
C MET A 39 0.57 -19.05 6.59
N ALA A 40 -0.19 -20.03 6.10
CA ALA A 40 -0.77 -21.09 6.93
C ALA A 40 0.31 -21.92 7.64
N LEU A 41 1.36 -22.33 6.92
CA LEU A 41 2.49 -23.08 7.48
C LEU A 41 3.28 -22.26 8.52
N LEU A 42 3.31 -20.94 8.38
CA LEU A 42 3.87 -20.02 9.39
C LEU A 42 2.93 -19.80 10.59
N GLY A 43 1.72 -20.38 10.55
CA GLY A 43 0.71 -20.33 11.59
C GLY A 43 -0.16 -19.07 11.55
N TYR A 44 -0.43 -18.56 10.35
CA TYR A 44 -1.33 -17.44 10.06
C TYR A 44 -2.52 -17.85 9.19
N GLY A 45 -2.84 -19.14 9.14
CA GLY A 45 -3.84 -19.70 8.22
C GLY A 45 -5.30 -19.61 8.69
N ASP A 46 -5.52 -19.20 9.94
CA ASP A 46 -6.81 -19.22 10.61
C ASP A 46 -7.24 -17.82 11.08
N GLY A 47 -8.44 -17.42 10.69
CA GLY A 47 -9.07 -16.17 11.11
C GLY A 47 -8.69 -14.96 10.27
N TRP A 48 -9.42 -13.86 10.44
CA TRP A 48 -9.27 -12.63 9.67
C TRP A 48 -7.96 -11.90 10.03
N HIS A 49 -7.02 -11.82 9.08
CA HIS A 49 -5.72 -11.15 9.19
C HIS A 49 -5.05 -11.32 10.58
N PRO A 50 -4.72 -12.57 10.99
CA PRO A 50 -4.25 -12.84 12.33
C PRO A 50 -2.94 -12.09 12.58
N HIS A 51 -2.89 -11.31 13.68
CA HIS A 51 -1.79 -10.39 13.97
C HIS A 51 -1.49 -9.35 12.88
N GLY A 52 -2.45 -9.06 12.00
CA GLY A 52 -2.28 -8.17 10.85
C GLY A 52 -1.49 -8.80 9.68
N ALA A 53 -1.38 -10.14 9.65
CA ALA A 53 -0.81 -10.82 8.50
C ALA A 53 -1.70 -10.66 7.27
N HIS A 54 -1.10 -10.46 6.11
CA HIS A 54 -1.86 -10.24 4.89
C HIS A 54 -1.06 -10.59 3.62
N ILE A 55 -1.76 -10.73 2.51
CA ILE A 55 -1.20 -10.92 1.17
C ILE A 55 -1.84 -9.83 0.31
N ASN A 56 -1.04 -8.83 -0.03
CA ASN A 56 -1.49 -7.66 -0.76
C ASN A 56 -1.39 -7.86 -2.26
N ILE A 57 -2.43 -7.48 -3.00
CA ILE A 57 -2.42 -7.43 -4.46
C ILE A 57 -3.15 -6.20 -4.98
N HIS A 58 -2.85 -5.80 -6.20
CA HIS A 58 -3.67 -4.83 -6.94
C HIS A 58 -4.90 -5.52 -7.56
N VAL A 59 -5.90 -4.72 -7.95
CA VAL A 59 -7.09 -5.23 -8.67
C VAL A 59 -6.72 -5.87 -10.01
N GLY A 60 -5.67 -5.36 -10.67
CA GLY A 60 -5.18 -5.84 -11.95
C GLY A 60 -5.65 -4.98 -13.12
N ALA A 61 -6.17 -5.60 -14.18
CA ALA A 61 -6.61 -4.88 -15.37
C ALA A 61 -7.94 -4.15 -15.15
N ARG A 62 -8.16 -3.04 -15.89
CA ARG A 62 -9.41 -2.24 -15.85
C ARG A 62 -10.69 -3.06 -16.03
N ASP A 63 -10.58 -4.18 -16.72
CA ASP A 63 -11.67 -5.09 -17.05
C ASP A 63 -11.18 -6.53 -16.83
N PRO A 64 -11.81 -7.32 -15.94
CA PRO A 64 -13.13 -7.10 -15.32
C PRO A 64 -13.11 -6.18 -14.08
N GLY A 65 -11.95 -5.66 -13.68
CA GLY A 65 -11.81 -4.68 -12.61
C GLY A 65 -12.35 -5.11 -11.26
N THR A 66 -12.87 -4.16 -10.48
CA THR A 66 -13.33 -4.40 -9.09
C THR A 66 -14.51 -5.37 -9.02
N GLU A 67 -15.44 -5.33 -9.99
CA GLU A 67 -16.54 -6.30 -10.08
C GLU A 67 -16.02 -7.72 -10.30
N GLY A 68 -15.07 -7.87 -11.23
CA GLY A 68 -14.41 -9.15 -11.48
C GLY A 68 -13.62 -9.66 -10.28
N PHE A 69 -12.89 -8.77 -9.61
CA PHE A 69 -12.16 -9.08 -8.38
C PHE A 69 -13.10 -9.65 -7.32
N ARG A 70 -14.21 -8.95 -7.05
CA ARG A 70 -15.24 -9.40 -6.11
C ARG A 70 -15.83 -10.75 -6.50
N ALA A 71 -16.12 -10.95 -7.79
CA ALA A 71 -16.65 -12.22 -8.30
C ALA A 71 -15.64 -13.38 -8.23
N ALA A 72 -14.34 -13.08 -8.19
CA ALA A 72 -13.27 -14.07 -8.07
C ALA A 72 -13.02 -14.52 -6.62
N LEU A 73 -13.30 -13.69 -5.61
CA LEU A 73 -13.06 -14.01 -4.19
C LEU A 73 -13.61 -15.38 -3.74
N PRO A 74 -14.83 -15.82 -4.13
CA PRO A 74 -15.35 -17.12 -3.74
C PRO A 74 -14.54 -18.32 -4.29
N ARG A 75 -13.68 -18.09 -5.27
CA ARG A 75 -12.81 -19.12 -5.88
C ARG A 75 -11.54 -19.38 -5.07
N LEU A 76 -11.17 -18.44 -4.20
CA LEU A 76 -10.06 -18.59 -3.27
C LEU A 76 -10.46 -19.54 -2.13
N SER A 77 -9.48 -20.15 -1.47
CA SER A 77 -9.65 -20.87 -0.21
C SER A 77 -10.09 -19.92 0.90
N GLN A 78 -10.61 -20.47 2.01
CA GLN A 78 -10.98 -19.64 3.15
C GLN A 78 -9.76 -18.91 3.72
N THR A 79 -8.63 -19.60 3.86
CA THR A 79 -7.36 -19.01 4.30
C THR A 79 -6.91 -17.86 3.40
N ALA A 80 -6.97 -18.04 2.08
CA ALA A 80 -6.64 -16.97 1.13
C ALA A 80 -7.59 -15.77 1.28
N ARG A 81 -8.90 -16.00 1.41
CA ARG A 81 -9.88 -14.91 1.64
C ARG A 81 -9.70 -14.18 2.97
N ASP A 82 -9.19 -14.85 3.98
CA ASP A 82 -8.93 -14.25 5.30
C ASP A 82 -7.60 -13.48 5.36
N LEU A 83 -6.76 -13.61 4.33
CA LEU A 83 -5.44 -12.97 4.23
C LEU A 83 -5.34 -11.94 3.11
N ILE A 84 -6.20 -11.99 2.10
CA ILE A 84 -6.14 -11.08 0.95
C ILE A 84 -6.44 -9.63 1.32
N THR A 85 -5.59 -8.71 0.86
CA THR A 85 -5.86 -7.27 0.85
C THR A 85 -5.79 -6.73 -0.56
N VAL A 86 -6.41 -5.57 -0.78
CA VAL A 86 -6.35 -4.86 -2.06
C VAL A 86 -5.76 -3.47 -1.87
N GLU A 87 -4.84 -3.09 -2.76
CA GLU A 87 -4.19 -1.79 -2.74
C GLU A 87 -4.63 -0.90 -3.91
N ASN A 88 -4.73 0.41 -3.68
CA ASN A 88 -4.88 1.38 -4.77
C ASN A 88 -3.61 1.48 -5.61
N ASP A 89 -3.76 1.66 -6.91
CA ASP A 89 -2.66 1.83 -7.85
C ASP A 89 -2.68 3.22 -8.51
N GLU A 90 -1.59 3.57 -9.19
CA GLU A 90 -1.33 4.90 -9.74
C GLU A 90 -2.01 5.19 -11.10
N ASN A 91 -2.70 4.20 -11.69
CA ASN A 91 -3.12 4.26 -13.09
C ASN A 91 -4.53 3.74 -13.36
N ALA A 92 -4.83 2.51 -12.94
CA ALA A 92 -6.07 1.81 -13.20
C ALA A 92 -7.13 2.01 -12.10
N PHE A 93 -6.76 1.78 -10.83
CA PHE A 93 -7.69 1.75 -9.71
C PHE A 93 -7.17 2.57 -8.52
N GLY A 94 -7.47 3.87 -8.52
CA GLY A 94 -7.23 4.75 -7.38
C GLY A 94 -8.06 4.37 -6.13
N LEU A 95 -7.87 5.15 -5.06
CA LEU A 95 -8.42 4.85 -3.73
C LEU A 95 -9.95 4.67 -3.72
N ASP A 96 -10.68 5.55 -4.41
CA ASP A 96 -12.15 5.47 -4.43
C ASP A 96 -12.66 4.20 -5.11
N ALA A 97 -11.93 3.71 -6.12
CA ALA A 97 -12.27 2.48 -6.82
C ALA A 97 -12.07 1.25 -5.91
N VAL A 98 -10.92 1.15 -5.23
CA VAL A 98 -10.65 0.01 -4.33
C VAL A 98 -11.49 0.05 -3.06
N LEU A 99 -11.90 1.24 -2.59
CA LEU A 99 -12.85 1.38 -1.49
C LEU A 99 -14.24 0.80 -1.82
N ALA A 100 -14.58 0.57 -3.09
CA ALA A 100 -15.77 -0.18 -3.47
C ALA A 100 -15.67 -1.68 -3.14
N LEU A 101 -14.51 -2.19 -2.69
CA LEU A 101 -14.27 -3.56 -2.23
C LEU A 101 -14.13 -3.67 -0.71
N ALA A 102 -14.18 -2.55 0.02
CA ALA A 102 -13.89 -2.46 1.46
C ALA A 102 -14.83 -3.28 2.36
N ASP A 103 -16.02 -3.65 1.88
CA ASP A 103 -16.92 -4.57 2.58
C ASP A 103 -16.49 -6.04 2.46
N SER A 104 -15.71 -6.39 1.44
CA SER A 104 -15.26 -7.76 1.16
C SER A 104 -13.85 -8.05 1.68
N VAL A 105 -12.90 -7.14 1.43
CA VAL A 105 -11.47 -7.29 1.75
C VAL A 105 -10.92 -5.98 2.34
N PRO A 106 -9.86 -6.00 3.18
CA PRO A 106 -9.26 -4.77 3.63
C PRO A 106 -8.55 -4.03 2.49
N VAL A 107 -8.60 -2.71 2.57
CA VAL A 107 -7.88 -1.82 1.67
C VAL A 107 -6.53 -1.47 2.31
N VAL A 108 -5.44 -1.66 1.57
CA VAL A 108 -4.13 -1.06 1.86
C VAL A 108 -4.08 0.27 1.13
N LEU A 109 -3.89 1.35 1.88
CA LEU A 109 -3.70 2.67 1.30
C LEU A 109 -2.22 2.84 0.94
N ASP A 110 -1.93 3.01 -0.34
CA ASP A 110 -0.64 3.54 -0.78
C ASP A 110 -0.74 5.05 -1.04
N LEU A 111 -0.01 5.83 -0.25
CA LEU A 111 -0.02 7.29 -0.32
C LEU A 111 0.64 7.81 -1.61
N HIS A 112 1.64 7.12 -2.14
CA HIS A 112 2.37 7.53 -3.33
C HIS A 112 1.55 7.28 -4.59
N HIS A 113 0.99 6.07 -4.73
CA HIS A 113 0.05 5.74 -5.80
C HIS A 113 -1.14 6.69 -5.81
N HIS A 114 -1.69 7.00 -4.64
CA HIS A 114 -2.80 7.96 -4.55
C HIS A 114 -2.39 9.35 -5.05
N TRP A 115 -1.24 9.88 -4.62
CA TRP A 115 -0.75 11.18 -5.08
C TRP A 115 -0.54 11.23 -6.60
N VAL A 116 -0.04 10.16 -7.22
CA VAL A 116 0.15 10.09 -8.67
C VAL A 116 -1.17 9.97 -9.43
N GLU A 117 -2.08 9.10 -8.98
CA GLU A 117 -3.36 8.84 -9.64
C GLU A 117 -4.26 10.08 -9.61
N SER A 118 -4.35 10.72 -8.44
CA SER A 118 -5.13 11.94 -8.19
C SER A 118 -4.54 13.20 -8.81
N ARG A 119 -3.33 13.12 -9.37
CA ARG A 119 -2.57 14.27 -9.91
C ARG A 119 -2.21 15.31 -8.85
N GLY A 120 -1.87 14.86 -7.64
CA GLY A 120 -1.26 15.70 -6.60
C GLY A 120 -2.02 15.79 -5.29
N GLU A 121 -3.09 15.00 -5.08
CA GLU A 121 -3.81 15.00 -3.81
C GLU A 121 -3.00 14.28 -2.72
N TYR A 122 -2.78 14.98 -1.60
CA TYR A 122 -2.26 14.37 -0.37
C TYR A 122 -3.40 13.99 0.56
N ILE A 123 -3.41 12.75 1.03
CA ILE A 123 -4.37 12.28 2.04
C ILE A 123 -3.81 12.57 3.42
N ALA A 124 -4.59 13.28 4.23
CA ALA A 124 -4.33 13.44 5.65
C ALA A 124 -4.99 12.31 6.47
N PRO A 125 -4.53 12.02 7.70
CA PRO A 125 -5.15 11.00 8.57
C PRO A 125 -6.63 11.24 8.88
N GLU A 126 -7.08 12.49 8.80
CA GLU A 126 -8.47 12.90 9.07
C GLU A 126 -9.38 12.79 7.83
N ASP A 127 -8.83 12.42 6.68
CA ASP A 127 -9.61 12.23 5.45
C ASP A 127 -10.70 11.17 5.66
N PRO A 128 -11.97 11.41 5.24
CA PRO A 128 -13.05 10.45 5.39
C PRO A 128 -12.76 9.08 4.76
N ARG A 129 -11.95 9.02 3.70
CA ARG A 129 -11.52 7.77 3.05
C ARG A 129 -10.63 6.94 3.97
N VAL A 130 -9.82 7.56 4.84
CA VAL A 130 -9.02 6.85 5.85
C VAL A 130 -9.91 6.13 6.87
N ALA A 131 -11.05 6.72 7.25
CA ALA A 131 -12.01 6.04 8.12
C ALA A 131 -12.53 4.74 7.47
N ARG A 132 -12.87 4.79 6.18
CA ARG A 132 -13.31 3.62 5.41
C ARG A 132 -12.22 2.55 5.26
N VAL A 133 -10.97 2.98 5.05
CA VAL A 133 -9.80 2.08 5.08
C VAL A 133 -9.76 1.37 6.43
N ARG A 134 -9.78 2.10 7.55
CA ARG A 134 -9.73 1.51 8.90
C ARG A 134 -10.88 0.53 9.18
N GLU A 135 -12.08 0.87 8.75
CA GLU A 135 -13.27 0.02 8.90
C GLU A 135 -13.13 -1.31 8.13
N SER A 136 -12.52 -1.30 6.94
CA SER A 136 -12.32 -2.49 6.11
C SER A 136 -11.45 -3.57 6.78
N TRP A 137 -10.58 -3.19 7.73
CA TRP A 137 -9.75 -4.12 8.49
C TRP A 137 -10.47 -4.76 9.68
N ARG A 138 -11.72 -4.37 9.96
CA ARG A 138 -12.61 -5.02 10.95
C ARG A 138 -12.00 -5.16 12.35
N GLY A 139 -11.33 -4.10 12.81
CA GLY A 139 -10.70 -4.05 14.14
C GLY A 139 -9.25 -4.56 14.19
N VAL A 140 -8.76 -5.15 13.11
CA VAL A 140 -7.31 -5.34 12.92
C VAL A 140 -6.69 -3.99 12.58
N ARG A 141 -5.52 -3.69 13.14
CA ARG A 141 -4.81 -2.45 12.83
C ARG A 141 -4.37 -2.48 11.35
N PRO A 142 -4.71 -1.47 10.55
CA PRO A 142 -4.32 -1.40 9.14
C PRO A 142 -2.81 -1.42 8.90
N VAL A 143 -2.47 -1.82 7.68
CA VAL A 143 -1.18 -1.58 7.04
C VAL A 143 -1.40 -0.63 5.86
N ALA A 144 -0.44 0.27 5.65
CA ALA A 144 -0.42 1.23 4.55
C ALA A 144 0.97 1.21 3.90
N HIS A 145 1.05 1.64 2.64
CA HIS A 145 2.30 1.72 1.91
C HIS A 145 2.69 3.18 1.67
N VAL A 146 3.99 3.41 1.56
CA VAL A 146 4.50 4.70 1.11
C VAL A 146 5.80 4.53 0.34
N SER A 147 5.90 5.35 -0.70
CA SER A 147 7.15 5.71 -1.37
C SER A 147 7.16 7.21 -1.64
N VAL A 148 8.19 7.68 -2.34
CA VAL A 148 8.26 9.02 -2.91
C VAL A 148 8.86 8.93 -4.31
N SER A 149 8.55 9.89 -5.18
CA SER A 149 9.19 9.98 -6.49
C SER A 149 10.71 10.01 -6.35
N ARG A 150 11.40 9.43 -7.33
CA ARG A 150 12.87 9.40 -7.38
C ARG A 150 13.49 10.78 -7.17
N GLU A 151 14.56 10.78 -6.38
CA GLU A 151 15.46 11.90 -6.15
C GLU A 151 15.93 12.53 -7.47
N THR A 152 16.17 11.69 -8.49
CA THR A 152 16.66 12.14 -9.81
C THR A 152 15.63 12.96 -10.59
N VAL A 153 14.34 12.83 -10.27
CA VAL A 153 13.27 13.66 -10.84
C VAL A 153 13.16 14.99 -10.11
N LEU A 154 13.73 15.08 -8.90
CA LEU A 154 13.62 16.19 -7.97
C LEU A 154 14.98 16.63 -7.40
N PRO A 155 16.05 16.82 -8.21
CA PRO A 155 17.41 16.98 -7.71
C PRO A 155 17.65 18.25 -6.88
N GLU A 156 16.87 19.31 -7.14
CA GLU A 156 16.97 20.61 -6.45
C GLU A 156 15.75 20.88 -5.55
N HIS A 157 14.87 19.88 -5.35
CA HIS A 157 13.67 20.05 -4.56
C HIS A 157 14.00 20.20 -3.08
N ASP A 158 13.34 21.13 -2.41
CA ASP A 158 13.48 21.32 -0.96
C ASP A 158 12.91 20.08 -0.23
N PRO A 159 13.73 19.30 0.50
CA PRO A 159 13.24 18.14 1.22
C PRO A 159 12.22 18.48 2.33
N ASP A 160 12.13 19.74 2.77
CA ASP A 160 11.14 20.22 3.74
C ASP A 160 9.84 20.72 3.09
N ALA A 161 9.71 20.62 1.77
CA ALA A 161 8.49 20.91 1.02
C ALA A 161 7.91 19.66 0.37
N LEU A 162 6.58 19.54 0.33
CA LEU A 162 5.91 18.47 -0.40
C LEU A 162 6.08 18.67 -1.93
N PRO A 163 6.39 17.62 -2.71
CA PRO A 163 6.41 17.69 -4.16
C PRO A 163 5.05 18.11 -4.76
N ASP A 164 5.07 19.03 -5.74
CA ASP A 164 3.86 19.46 -6.44
C ASP A 164 3.74 18.74 -7.78
N PHE A 165 2.71 17.90 -7.91
CA PHE A 165 2.51 17.09 -9.12
C PHE A 165 2.35 17.95 -10.37
N VAL A 166 1.59 19.04 -10.29
CA VAL A 166 1.26 19.90 -11.43
C VAL A 166 2.52 20.59 -11.92
N VAL A 167 3.30 21.18 -11.00
CA VAL A 167 4.58 21.84 -11.33
C VAL A 167 5.55 20.86 -12.00
N LEU A 168 5.66 19.63 -11.47
CA LEU A 168 6.57 18.62 -12.03
C LEU A 168 6.12 18.12 -13.39
N ASN A 169 4.82 17.96 -13.58
CA ASN A 169 4.25 17.59 -14.87
C ASN A 169 4.43 18.71 -15.90
N GLU A 170 4.28 19.97 -15.52
CA GLU A 170 4.58 21.14 -16.37
C GLU A 170 6.08 21.26 -16.70
N ALA A 171 6.95 20.83 -15.80
CA ALA A 171 8.40 20.71 -16.02
C ALA A 171 8.78 19.53 -16.95
N GLY A 172 7.81 18.73 -17.39
CA GLY A 172 7.99 17.66 -18.38
C GLY A 172 8.13 16.25 -17.82
N HIS A 173 7.94 16.06 -16.50
CA HIS A 173 7.94 14.73 -15.90
C HIS A 173 6.60 14.03 -16.12
N SER A 174 6.61 12.87 -16.76
CA SER A 174 5.39 12.08 -16.93
C SER A 174 4.96 11.47 -15.61
N TRP A 175 3.70 11.06 -15.50
CA TRP A 175 3.22 10.33 -14.32
C TRP A 175 4.02 9.05 -14.05
N ARG A 176 4.60 8.42 -15.10
CA ARG A 176 5.45 7.22 -14.94
C ARG A 176 6.79 7.55 -14.32
N ASP A 177 7.34 8.72 -14.62
CA ASP A 177 8.56 9.22 -13.98
C ASP A 177 8.27 9.49 -12.50
N LEU A 178 7.11 10.09 -12.21
CA LEU A 178 6.68 10.43 -10.85
C LEU A 178 6.29 9.20 -10.00
N ALA A 179 5.71 8.15 -10.60
CA ALA A 179 5.39 6.89 -9.93
C ALA A 179 6.60 6.03 -9.60
N ALA A 180 7.77 6.34 -10.16
CA ALA A 180 8.95 5.55 -9.91
C ALA A 180 9.44 5.76 -8.47
N HIS A 181 9.51 4.67 -7.71
CA HIS A 181 9.95 4.71 -6.32
C HIS A 181 11.40 5.18 -6.19
N SER A 182 11.63 5.99 -5.17
CA SER A 182 12.93 6.50 -4.74
C SER A 182 13.86 5.43 -4.17
N ASP A 183 15.13 5.81 -4.05
CA ASP A 183 16.12 4.97 -3.38
C ASP A 183 15.97 5.04 -1.86
N MET A 184 15.67 6.22 -1.33
CA MET A 184 15.47 6.50 0.10
C MET A 184 14.19 7.32 0.33
N MET A 185 13.74 7.40 1.58
CA MET A 185 12.67 8.31 1.99
C MET A 185 13.23 9.73 2.22
N TRP A 186 13.66 10.37 1.12
CA TRP A 186 14.47 11.60 1.14
C TRP A 186 13.69 12.88 1.49
N ASN A 187 12.36 12.87 1.33
CA ASN A 187 11.52 14.05 1.53
C ASN A 187 10.95 14.08 2.96
N ARG A 188 11.46 15.00 3.79
CA ARG A 188 11.08 15.14 5.20
C ARG A 188 9.66 15.63 5.40
N ALA A 189 9.14 16.49 4.51
CA ALA A 189 7.74 16.91 4.58
C ALA A 189 6.77 15.72 4.42
N LEU A 190 7.07 14.80 3.50
CA LEU A 190 6.30 13.57 3.31
C LEU A 190 6.49 12.61 4.50
N ASN A 191 7.71 12.49 5.03
CA ASN A 191 7.96 11.67 6.21
C ASN A 191 7.15 12.17 7.42
N ALA A 192 7.06 13.49 7.61
CA ALA A 192 6.21 14.09 8.64
C ALA A 192 4.72 13.81 8.41
N LEU A 193 4.26 13.75 7.16
CA LEU A 193 2.90 13.29 6.85
C LEU A 193 2.70 11.83 7.27
N VAL A 194 3.61 10.93 6.87
CA VAL A 194 3.60 9.49 7.25
C VAL A 194 3.57 9.34 8.78
N ALA A 195 4.34 10.15 9.51
CA ALA A 195 4.37 10.14 10.97
C ALA A 195 2.97 10.32 11.59
N ARG A 196 2.14 11.19 11.00
CA ARG A 196 0.77 11.41 11.46
C ARG A 196 -0.12 10.19 11.20
N HIS A 197 0.12 9.44 10.12
CA HIS A 197 -0.61 8.22 9.82
C HIS A 197 -0.25 7.04 10.74
N LEU A 198 0.90 7.07 11.42
CA LEU A 198 1.28 6.07 12.42
C LEU A 198 0.29 6.01 13.60
N ALA A 199 -0.57 7.01 13.78
CA ALA A 199 -1.65 6.94 14.76
C ALA A 199 -2.64 5.78 14.48
N TRP A 200 -2.84 5.41 13.21
CA TRP A 200 -3.87 4.44 12.81
C TRP A 200 -3.37 3.25 12.00
N ALA A 201 -2.23 3.35 11.31
CA ALA A 201 -1.65 2.25 10.51
C ALA A 201 -0.18 2.01 10.82
N ASP A 202 0.27 0.80 10.50
CA ASP A 202 1.71 0.51 10.34
C ASP A 202 2.09 0.66 8.87
N PHE A 203 3.34 1.01 8.56
CA PHE A 203 3.77 1.32 7.20
C PHE A 203 4.80 0.32 6.67
N GLU A 204 4.58 -0.13 5.44
CA GLU A 204 5.59 -0.78 4.61
C GLU A 204 6.24 0.28 3.71
N ILE A 205 7.58 0.34 3.74
CA ILE A 205 8.35 1.37 3.05
C ILE A 205 8.85 0.81 1.73
N GLU A 206 8.29 1.29 0.63
CA GLU A 206 8.56 0.79 -0.72
C GLU A 206 9.66 1.61 -1.41
N ALA A 207 10.86 1.59 -0.85
CA ALA A 207 12.05 2.26 -1.39
C ALA A 207 13.11 1.24 -1.86
N LYS A 208 13.93 1.59 -2.86
CA LYS A 208 14.90 0.65 -3.46
C LYS A 208 15.98 0.19 -2.48
N SER A 209 16.35 1.02 -1.50
CA SER A 209 17.36 0.68 -0.49
C SER A 209 16.81 -0.14 0.68
N LYS A 210 15.53 -0.54 0.65
CA LYS A 210 14.90 -1.48 1.60
C LYS A 210 15.09 -1.04 3.06
N ASN A 211 15.72 -1.89 3.87
CA ASN A 211 15.88 -1.67 5.31
C ASN A 211 16.65 -0.39 5.63
N LEU A 212 17.57 0.06 4.77
CA LEU A 212 18.27 1.32 4.99
C LEU A 212 17.30 2.51 4.98
N ALA A 213 16.31 2.49 4.08
CA ALA A 213 15.31 3.54 3.98
C ALA A 213 14.35 3.51 5.18
N SER A 214 13.87 2.32 5.57
CA SER A 214 12.98 2.20 6.74
C SER A 214 13.67 2.53 8.06
N ASP A 215 14.95 2.14 8.22
CA ASP A 215 15.73 2.46 9.42
C ASP A 215 15.99 3.96 9.52
N ALA A 216 16.37 4.60 8.40
CA ALA A 216 16.58 6.05 8.36
C ALA A 216 15.30 6.82 8.71
N LEU A 217 14.17 6.44 8.11
CA LEU A 217 12.87 7.01 8.43
C LEU A 217 12.53 6.81 9.92
N SER A 218 12.73 5.61 10.47
CA SER A 218 12.46 5.36 11.90
C SER A 218 13.29 6.25 12.82
N VAL A 219 14.56 6.48 12.49
CA VAL A 219 15.44 7.38 13.26
C VAL A 219 14.96 8.83 13.16
N GLU A 220 14.57 9.30 11.98
CA GLU A 220 14.01 10.63 11.75
C GLU A 220 12.75 10.85 12.60
N LEU A 221 11.76 9.96 12.48
CA LEU A 221 10.48 10.10 13.18
C LEU A 221 10.63 10.05 14.70
N ARG A 222 11.58 9.26 15.23
CA ARG A 222 11.87 9.24 16.68
C ARG A 222 12.48 10.55 17.16
N ARG A 223 13.33 11.20 16.36
CA ARG A 223 13.93 12.49 16.72
C ARG A 223 12.87 13.58 16.79
N GLU A 224 11.97 13.61 15.82
CA GLU A 224 10.88 14.59 15.78
C GLU A 224 9.84 14.35 16.88
N GLY A 225 9.46 13.10 17.12
CA GLY A 225 8.56 12.74 18.22
C GLY A 225 9.13 13.10 19.60
N ALA A 226 10.43 12.92 19.81
CA ALA A 226 11.12 13.34 21.04
C ALA A 226 11.21 14.88 21.16
N ALA A 227 11.31 15.60 20.05
CA ALA A 227 11.31 17.06 20.03
C ALA A 227 9.92 17.67 20.30
N ALA A 228 8.84 16.97 19.91
CA ALA A 228 7.46 17.38 20.15
C ALA A 228 7.00 17.19 21.61
N PHE A 229 7.67 16.32 22.37
CA PHE A 229 7.39 16.06 23.78
C PHE A 229 8.70 15.98 24.60
N PRO A 230 9.36 17.12 24.87
CA PRO A 230 10.52 17.13 25.75
C PRO A 230 10.10 16.70 27.16
N SER A 231 10.85 15.74 27.73
CA SER A 231 10.69 15.22 29.10
C SER A 231 10.70 16.31 30.16
#